data_AF-A0A939YBB0-F1
#
_entry.id   AF-A0A939YBB0-F1
#
_cell.length_a   1.000
_cell.length_b   1.000
_cell.length_c   1.000
_cell.angle_alpha   90.00
_cell.angle_beta   90.00
_cell.angle_gamma   90.00
#
_symmetry.space_group_name_H-M   'P 1'
#
loop_
_entity.id
_entity.type
_entity.pdbx_description
1 polymer ?
#
loop_
_entity_poly.entity_id
_entity_poly.type
_entity_poly.pdbx_seq_one_letter_code
_entity_poly.pdbx_strand_id
1 'polypeptide(L)'
;MNIIDTDNKKKLAIVVVGYNRIDSIKRILTSLDNAVYTCDVPLVISIDASGCQELYDYVNAFEWKHGAKYVTIKEKRMGLRDHILSCGDLTKYFRGVIILEDDIFVSPYFYNFALACVDKYDSDDRVSGISLYRPAMDGNLPIDYVQDGKDTFAYQNVESWGECWTERMWNQFREWYKDTPEHDFSNVDMPEHIKKWKKAWSKFYMAFQIETGRYFVYPSVSHTTCFSEAGEHGFASTIGQTVLFSGEKKYELKPFETLTNYDIYGTNHDVYEWMKMTEEELCVDFNGTNGNNKYCRYILSPYKYPYKVVKEFALALRPIELNIKYDLPGKGLYLYDTENGNNKTADKEYTTNLAYYHIRQLNICSLYKYVYSYTRENLLRKMNSILRRKK
;
A
#
# COMPACT_ATOMS: atom_id res chain seq x y z
N MET A 1 6.24 -12.74 26.33
CA MET A 1 7.08 -11.55 26.08
C MET A 1 7.00 -10.67 27.31
N ASN A 2 8.12 -10.38 27.97
CA ASN A 2 8.14 -9.55 29.18
C ASN A 2 8.50 -8.11 28.79
N ILE A 3 7.53 -7.38 28.21
CA ILE A 3 7.64 -5.93 28.06
C ILE A 3 7.15 -5.33 29.39
N ILE A 4 8.09 -5.04 30.29
CA ILE A 4 7.80 -4.67 31.69
C ILE A 4 7.88 -3.15 31.90
N ASP A 5 8.62 -2.43 31.06
CA ASP A 5 8.82 -0.99 31.21
C ASP A 5 7.52 -0.22 30.89
N THR A 6 6.96 0.42 31.90
CA THR A 6 5.72 1.20 31.79
C THR A 6 5.90 2.50 31.01
N ASP A 7 7.13 3.02 30.88
CA ASP A 7 7.41 4.21 30.06
C ASP A 7 7.29 3.92 28.56
N ASN A 8 7.28 2.64 28.15
CA ASN A 8 7.04 2.26 26.76
C ASN A 8 5.70 2.78 26.22
N LYS A 9 4.70 2.97 27.07
CA LYS A 9 3.40 3.56 26.66
C LYS A 9 3.48 4.99 26.13
N LYS A 10 4.62 5.66 26.31
CA LYS A 10 4.90 7.00 25.76
C LYS A 10 5.73 6.95 24.48
N LYS A 11 6.28 5.79 24.13
CA LYS A 11 7.26 5.62 23.03
C LYS A 11 6.63 4.91 21.84
N LEU A 12 6.96 5.37 20.63
CA LEU A 12 6.60 4.70 19.38
C LEU A 12 7.65 3.62 19.11
N ALA A 13 7.24 2.34 19.10
CA ALA A 13 8.15 1.22 18.91
C ALA A 13 8.30 0.84 17.44
N ILE A 14 9.46 0.31 17.06
CA ILE A 14 9.69 -0.34 15.78
C ILE A 14 9.53 -1.85 15.98
N VAL A 15 8.79 -2.51 15.12
CA VAL A 15 8.59 -3.96 15.12
C VAL A 15 9.06 -4.51 13.79
N VAL A 16 10.21 -5.21 13.81
CA VAL A 16 10.72 -5.94 12.66
C VAL A 16 10.11 -7.34 12.66
N VAL A 17 9.45 -7.70 11.55
CA VAL A 17 8.78 -8.98 11.34
C VAL A 17 9.58 -9.80 10.36
N GLY A 18 9.95 -11.02 10.72
CA GLY A 18 10.75 -11.89 9.84
C GLY A 18 10.39 -13.36 9.94
N TYR A 19 10.92 -14.15 8.99
CA TYR A 19 10.77 -15.61 8.97
C TYR A 19 12.14 -16.30 8.90
N ASN A 20 12.72 -16.43 7.70
CA ASN A 20 13.92 -17.24 7.48
C ASN A 20 14.97 -16.58 6.56
N ARG A 21 14.85 -15.28 6.27
CA ARG A 21 15.74 -14.54 5.37
C ARG A 21 16.75 -13.70 6.15
N ILE A 22 17.89 -14.30 6.51
CA ILE A 22 18.91 -13.63 7.34
C ILE A 22 19.48 -12.37 6.67
N ASP A 23 19.70 -12.38 5.36
CA ASP A 23 20.26 -11.22 4.65
C ASP A 23 19.28 -10.05 4.60
N SER A 24 17.99 -10.34 4.45
CA SER A 24 16.90 -9.35 4.53
C SER A 24 16.84 -8.74 5.93
N ILE A 25 16.88 -9.58 6.98
CA ILE A 25 16.95 -9.14 8.38
C ILE A 25 18.19 -8.28 8.66
N LYS A 26 19.37 -8.68 8.18
CA LYS A 26 20.59 -7.88 8.27
C LYS A 26 20.42 -6.51 7.63
N ARG A 27 19.80 -6.47 6.44
CA ARG A 27 19.56 -5.23 5.68
C ARG A 27 18.61 -4.28 6.41
N ILE A 28 17.43 -4.73 6.84
CA ILE A 28 16.49 -3.86 7.55
C ILE A 28 17.10 -3.35 8.87
N LEU A 29 17.71 -4.22 9.68
CA LEU A 29 18.33 -3.82 10.95
C LEU A 29 19.50 -2.85 10.75
N THR A 30 20.29 -3.00 9.68
CA THR A 30 21.33 -2.03 9.32
C THR A 30 20.74 -0.69 8.90
N SER A 31 19.64 -0.68 8.13
CA SER A 31 18.99 0.59 7.74
C SER A 31 18.37 1.31 8.94
N LEU A 32 17.81 0.56 9.90
CA LEU A 32 17.29 1.09 11.16
C LEU A 32 18.41 1.65 12.03
N ASP A 33 19.53 0.93 12.18
CA ASP A 33 20.66 1.37 13.00
C ASP A 33 21.32 2.67 12.48
N ASN A 34 21.21 2.92 11.17
CA ASN A 34 21.70 4.13 10.50
C ASN A 34 20.65 5.26 10.41
N ALA A 35 19.43 5.06 10.92
CA ALA A 35 18.40 6.09 10.91
C ALA A 35 18.65 7.15 12.00
N VAL A 36 17.96 8.29 11.85
CA VAL A 36 18.04 9.43 12.75
C VAL A 36 16.91 9.37 13.75
N TYR A 37 17.26 9.37 15.04
CA TYR A 37 16.33 9.33 16.15
C TYR A 37 16.57 10.53 17.08
N THR A 38 15.50 11.21 17.46
CA THR A 38 15.55 12.35 18.40
C THR A 38 15.14 11.98 19.83
N CYS A 39 14.83 10.70 20.07
CA CYS A 39 14.43 10.15 21.36
C CYS A 39 14.75 8.66 21.44
N ASP A 40 14.61 8.07 22.63
CA ASP A 40 14.69 6.62 22.80
C ASP A 40 13.60 5.90 21.99
N VAL A 41 14.00 4.90 21.22
CA VAL A 41 13.13 4.11 20.35
C VAL A 41 13.22 2.63 20.73
N PRO A 42 12.15 2.02 21.25
CA PRO A 42 12.10 0.58 21.46
C PRO A 42 12.13 -0.17 20.13
N LEU A 43 12.94 -1.22 20.04
CA LEU A 43 12.98 -2.15 18.92
C LEU A 43 12.49 -3.53 19.37
N VAL A 44 11.48 -4.04 18.67
CA VAL A 44 11.02 -5.42 18.78
C VAL A 44 11.40 -6.17 17.52
N ILE A 45 12.10 -7.29 17.65
CA ILE A 45 12.39 -8.21 16.55
C ILE A 45 11.55 -9.47 16.76
N SER A 46 10.54 -9.69 15.90
CA SER A 46 9.67 -10.86 15.96
C SER A 46 9.88 -11.80 14.77
N ILE A 47 10.32 -13.02 15.06
CA ILE A 47 10.60 -14.05 14.04
C ILE A 47 9.56 -15.17 14.11
N ASP A 48 8.84 -15.42 13.01
CA ASP A 48 7.94 -16.56 12.87
C ASP A 48 8.76 -17.85 12.75
N ALA A 49 8.45 -18.86 13.55
CA ALA A 49 9.34 -20.01 13.79
C ALA A 49 9.86 -20.67 12.49
N SER A 50 11.13 -20.42 12.13
CA SER A 50 11.76 -20.93 10.89
C SER A 50 12.74 -22.08 11.10
N GLY A 51 13.18 -22.30 12.34
CA GLY A 51 14.22 -23.28 12.68
C GLY A 51 15.64 -22.86 12.24
N CYS A 52 15.82 -21.61 11.77
CA CYS A 52 17.11 -21.09 11.34
C CYS A 52 17.92 -20.58 12.54
N GLN A 53 18.77 -21.43 13.11
CA GLN A 53 19.57 -21.08 14.29
C GLN A 53 20.51 -19.89 14.05
N GLU A 54 21.11 -19.80 12.86
CA GLU A 54 21.98 -18.67 12.50
C GLU A 54 21.24 -17.32 12.58
N LEU A 55 20.01 -17.27 12.07
CA LEU A 55 19.16 -16.08 12.18
C LEU A 55 18.83 -15.78 13.64
N TYR A 56 18.50 -16.81 14.43
CA TYR A 56 18.15 -16.65 15.85
C TYR A 56 19.33 -16.11 16.66
N ASP A 57 20.52 -16.65 16.45
CA ASP A 57 21.74 -16.20 17.11
C ASP A 57 22.05 -14.75 16.72
N TYR A 58 21.90 -14.41 15.42
CA TYR A 58 22.11 -13.06 14.92
C TYR A 58 21.17 -12.02 15.58
N VAL A 59 19.85 -12.26 15.61
CA VAL A 59 18.90 -11.28 16.19
C VAL A 59 19.06 -11.13 17.70
N ASN A 60 19.45 -12.22 18.40
CA ASN A 60 19.77 -12.17 19.82
C ASN A 60 21.05 -11.36 20.09
N ALA A 61 22.09 -11.51 19.26
CA ALA A 61 23.35 -10.81 19.39
C ALA A 61 23.31 -9.35 18.91
N PHE A 62 22.37 -8.97 18.04
CA PHE A 62 22.29 -7.62 17.46
C PHE A 62 22.20 -6.53 18.53
N GLU A 63 23.13 -5.57 18.56
CA GLU A 63 23.11 -4.49 19.54
C GLU A 63 22.26 -3.31 19.05
N TRP A 64 21.25 -2.93 19.82
CA TRP A 64 20.41 -1.77 19.53
C TRP A 64 20.84 -0.58 20.39
N LYS A 65 21.33 0.47 19.74
CA LYS A 65 21.95 1.64 20.39
C LYS A 65 20.96 2.75 20.73
N HIS A 66 19.75 2.67 20.18
CA HIS A 66 18.78 3.77 20.19
C HIS A 66 17.64 3.56 21.20
N GLY A 67 17.69 2.51 22.03
CA GLY A 67 16.68 2.26 23.06
C GLY A 67 16.64 0.81 23.55
N ALA A 68 15.52 0.40 24.12
CA ALA A 68 15.33 -0.98 24.57
C ALA A 68 15.16 -1.95 23.39
N LYS A 69 15.78 -3.14 23.47
CA LYS A 69 15.62 -4.23 22.49
C LYS A 69 14.82 -5.38 23.07
N TYR A 70 13.84 -5.87 22.33
CA TYR A 70 13.08 -7.07 22.65
C TYR A 70 13.15 -8.05 21.47
N VAL A 71 13.49 -9.30 21.74
CA VAL A 71 13.49 -10.36 20.72
C VAL A 71 12.39 -11.37 21.05
N THR A 72 11.60 -11.77 20.07
CA THR A 72 10.56 -12.79 20.21
C THR A 72 10.58 -13.72 19.02
N ILE A 73 11.19 -14.89 19.22
CA ILE A 73 11.16 -16.00 18.28
C ILE A 73 9.95 -16.88 18.66
N LYS A 74 9.03 -17.10 17.72
CA LYS A 74 7.85 -17.94 17.98
C LYS A 74 8.25 -19.40 18.12
N GLU A 75 7.55 -20.14 18.97
CA GLU A 75 7.80 -21.59 19.16
C GLU A 75 7.28 -22.42 17.98
N LYS A 76 6.19 -21.96 17.34
CA LYS A 76 5.55 -22.61 16.21
C LYS A 76 5.22 -21.58 15.15
N ARG A 77 5.20 -22.03 13.89
CA ARG A 77 4.86 -21.18 12.75
C ARG A 77 3.40 -20.72 12.85
N MET A 78 3.22 -19.42 12.92
CA MET A 78 1.90 -18.75 12.94
C MET A 78 1.37 -18.53 11.53
N GLY A 79 2.27 -18.30 10.57
CA GLY A 79 1.92 -17.81 9.25
C GLY A 79 1.69 -16.29 9.24
N LEU A 80 1.83 -15.69 8.06
CA LEU A 80 1.92 -14.24 7.89
C LEU A 80 0.79 -13.45 8.58
N ARG A 81 -0.47 -13.81 8.32
CA ARG A 81 -1.63 -13.09 8.90
C ARG A 81 -1.58 -13.06 10.41
N ASP A 82 -1.52 -14.23 11.05
CA ASP A 82 -1.62 -14.33 12.50
C ASP A 82 -0.37 -13.74 13.17
N HIS A 83 0.79 -13.80 12.50
CA HIS A 83 2.01 -13.15 12.97
C HIS A 83 1.90 -11.62 12.94
N ILE A 84 1.44 -11.01 11.84
CA ILE A 84 1.20 -9.57 11.72
C ILE A 84 0.15 -9.11 12.74
N LEU A 85 -0.96 -9.84 12.88
CA LEU A 85 -1.97 -9.55 13.92
C LEU A 85 -1.36 -9.55 15.33
N SER A 86 -0.47 -10.50 15.63
CA SER A 86 0.23 -10.54 16.92
C SER A 86 1.23 -9.41 17.12
N CYS A 87 1.78 -8.86 16.03
CA CYS A 87 2.68 -7.70 16.07
C CYS A 87 1.90 -6.41 16.27
N GLY A 88 0.74 -6.25 15.63
CA GLY A 88 -0.17 -5.13 15.91
C GLY A 88 -0.67 -5.15 17.36
N ASP A 89 -0.87 -6.33 17.97
CA ASP A 89 -1.25 -6.47 19.38
C ASP A 89 -0.18 -5.94 20.36
N LEU A 90 1.02 -5.63 19.89
CA LEU A 90 2.04 -4.98 20.70
C LEU A 90 1.73 -3.52 21.01
N THR A 91 0.78 -2.89 20.31
CA THR A 91 0.26 -1.55 20.65
C THR A 91 -0.25 -1.46 22.09
N LYS A 92 -0.66 -2.58 22.70
CA LYS A 92 -1.02 -2.61 24.13
C LYS A 92 0.15 -2.35 25.08
N TYR A 93 1.40 -2.35 24.61
CA TYR A 93 2.59 -2.08 25.42
C TYR A 93 3.28 -0.74 25.09
N PHE A 94 2.99 -0.17 23.92
CA PHE A 94 3.66 1.02 23.40
C PHE A 94 2.64 2.14 23.13
N ARG A 95 3.12 3.37 22.85
CA ARG A 95 2.24 4.44 22.33
C ARG A 95 1.62 4.03 20.98
N GLY A 96 2.44 3.34 20.20
CA GLY A 96 2.09 2.75 18.91
C GLY A 96 3.23 1.87 18.44
N VAL A 97 3.04 1.24 17.29
CA VAL A 97 4.04 0.38 16.64
C VAL A 97 4.17 0.77 15.17
N ILE A 98 5.40 0.77 14.68
CA ILE A 98 5.75 0.80 13.26
C ILE A 98 6.14 -0.63 12.89
N ILE A 99 5.39 -1.27 12.01
CA ILE A 99 5.67 -2.62 11.55
C ILE A 99 6.46 -2.57 10.25
N LEU A 100 7.54 -3.34 10.20
CA LEU A 100 8.43 -3.45 9.05
C LEU A 100 8.74 -4.92 8.79
N GLU A 101 8.33 -5.44 7.64
CA GLU A 101 8.73 -6.77 7.18
C GLU A 101 10.25 -6.83 6.88
N ASP A 102 10.80 -8.04 6.82
CA ASP A 102 12.24 -8.28 6.64
C ASP A 102 12.78 -7.78 5.29
N ASP A 103 11.93 -7.60 4.27
CA ASP A 103 12.32 -7.08 2.97
C ASP A 103 12.13 -5.56 2.80
N ILE A 104 11.82 -4.85 3.88
CA ILE A 104 11.72 -3.40 3.91
C ILE A 104 13.08 -2.74 4.10
N PHE A 105 13.22 -1.53 3.59
CA PHE A 105 14.33 -0.62 3.87
C PHE A 105 13.78 0.76 4.19
N VAL A 106 14.32 1.40 5.22
CA VAL A 106 13.84 2.70 5.71
C VAL A 106 14.69 3.86 5.23
N SER A 107 14.04 5.00 5.00
CA SER A 107 14.70 6.30 4.96
C SER A 107 15.37 6.58 6.31
N PRO A 108 16.54 7.23 6.38
CA PRO A 108 17.09 7.69 7.66
C PRO A 108 16.14 8.60 8.46
N TYR A 109 15.15 9.22 7.82
CA TYR A 109 14.22 10.16 8.44
C TYR A 109 12.80 9.58 8.66
N PHE A 110 12.60 8.27 8.44
CA PHE A 110 11.27 7.64 8.54
C PHE A 110 10.60 7.82 9.91
N TYR A 111 11.39 7.76 10.99
CA TYR A 111 10.87 7.75 12.35
C TYR A 111 10.27 9.11 12.74
N ASN A 112 10.93 10.20 12.35
CA ASN A 112 10.43 11.56 12.59
C ASN A 112 9.11 11.82 11.84
N PHE A 113 8.96 11.28 10.62
CA PHE A 113 7.68 11.32 9.92
C PHE A 113 6.59 10.56 10.68
N ALA A 114 6.88 9.32 11.09
CA ALA A 114 5.93 8.49 11.83
C ALA A 114 5.47 9.17 13.12
N LEU A 115 6.41 9.72 13.91
CA LEU A 115 6.10 10.49 15.11
C LEU A 115 5.22 11.70 14.81
N ALA A 116 5.59 12.52 13.83
CA ALA A 116 4.83 13.72 13.47
C ALA A 116 3.39 13.38 13.03
N CYS A 117 3.22 12.29 12.28
CA CYS A 117 1.90 11.80 11.88
C CYS A 117 1.09 11.25 13.06
N VAL A 118 1.71 10.49 13.97
CA VAL A 118 1.04 10.01 15.20
C VAL A 118 0.61 11.21 16.06
N ASP A 119 1.48 12.19 16.28
CA ASP A 119 1.16 13.41 17.02
C ASP A 119 0.01 14.20 16.38
N LYS A 120 -0.06 14.23 15.05
CA LYS A 120 -1.05 14.99 14.30
C LYS A 120 -2.41 14.30 14.22
N TYR A 121 -2.43 12.98 14.01
CA TYR A 121 -3.62 12.26 13.54
C TYR A 121 -4.16 11.24 14.53
N ASP A 122 -3.46 10.92 15.61
CA ASP A 122 -3.92 9.90 16.57
C ASP A 122 -5.29 10.21 17.16
N SER A 123 -5.63 11.48 17.41
CA SER A 123 -6.94 11.82 17.97
C SER A 123 -8.10 11.83 16.95
N ASP A 124 -7.84 11.72 15.65
CA ASP A 124 -8.87 11.77 14.61
C ASP A 124 -9.43 10.38 14.32
N ASP A 125 -10.72 10.17 14.62
CA ASP A 125 -11.37 8.87 14.50
C ASP A 125 -11.44 8.34 13.06
N ARG A 126 -11.33 9.23 12.06
CA ARG A 126 -11.33 8.87 10.64
C ARG A 126 -10.01 8.22 10.22
N VAL A 127 -8.96 8.37 11.02
CA VAL A 127 -7.64 7.77 10.76
C VAL A 127 -7.55 6.42 11.46
N SER A 128 -7.41 5.36 10.65
CA SER A 128 -7.20 3.99 11.11
C SER A 128 -5.73 3.56 11.11
N GLY A 129 -4.85 4.29 10.44
CA GLY A 129 -3.42 4.00 10.45
C GLY A 129 -2.61 5.01 9.67
N ILE A 130 -1.29 4.89 9.76
CA ILE A 130 -0.34 5.74 9.06
C ILE A 130 0.53 4.85 8.19
N SER A 131 0.67 5.19 6.92
CA SER A 131 1.61 4.55 6.03
C SER A 131 2.93 5.31 6.01
N LEU A 132 4.04 4.59 5.89
CA LEU A 132 5.37 5.10 5.57
C LEU A 132 5.74 4.84 4.11
N TYR A 133 4.92 4.09 3.38
CA TYR A 133 5.13 3.77 1.98
C TYR A 133 4.09 4.49 1.13
N ARG A 134 4.48 4.97 -0.05
CA ARG A 134 3.56 5.48 -1.06
C ARG A 134 3.66 4.60 -2.30
N PRO A 135 2.59 3.87 -2.68
CA PRO A 135 2.58 3.05 -3.88
C PRO A 135 2.95 3.86 -5.12
N ALA A 136 3.87 3.33 -5.92
CA ALA A 136 4.14 3.86 -7.26
C ALA A 136 3.35 3.12 -8.35
N MET A 137 2.76 1.98 -7.99
CA MET A 137 2.05 1.07 -8.89
C MET A 137 0.73 0.60 -8.24
N ASP A 138 -0.34 0.55 -9.03
CA ASP A 138 -1.55 -0.22 -8.74
C ASP A 138 -1.58 -1.44 -9.68
N GLY A 139 -1.35 -2.63 -9.14
CA GLY A 139 -1.05 -3.83 -9.91
C GLY A 139 0.17 -3.64 -10.81
N ASN A 140 -0.06 -3.57 -12.13
CA ASN A 140 1.00 -3.35 -13.13
C ASN A 140 0.91 -1.96 -13.80
N LEU A 141 0.07 -1.07 -13.29
CA LEU A 141 -0.11 0.28 -13.83
C LEU A 141 0.52 1.31 -12.89
N PRO A 142 1.30 2.28 -13.38
CA PRO A 142 1.78 3.38 -12.56
C PRO A 142 0.62 4.21 -12.03
N ILE A 143 0.70 4.58 -10.75
CA ILE A 143 -0.23 5.50 -10.09
C ILE A 143 0.48 6.82 -9.79
N ASP A 144 -0.20 7.92 -10.13
CA ASP A 144 0.19 9.27 -9.75
C ASP A 144 -0.88 9.79 -8.78
N TYR A 145 -0.50 10.57 -7.77
CA TYR A 145 -1.44 11.20 -6.83
C TYR A 145 -1.32 12.72 -6.92
N VAL A 146 -2.42 13.43 -6.65
CA VAL A 146 -2.43 14.90 -6.60
C VAL A 146 -1.33 15.41 -5.66
N GLN A 147 -0.60 16.41 -6.13
CA GLN A 147 0.41 17.14 -5.35
C GLN A 147 -0.12 18.55 -5.09
N ASP A 148 -0.71 18.75 -3.92
CA ASP A 148 -1.40 19.98 -3.50
C ASP A 148 -0.63 20.79 -2.46
N GLY A 149 0.66 20.47 -2.27
CA GLY A 149 1.54 21.12 -1.29
C GLY A 149 1.46 20.52 0.11
N LYS A 150 0.59 19.54 0.36
CA LYS A 150 0.52 18.80 1.63
C LYS A 150 1.53 17.65 1.61
N ASP A 151 2.02 17.30 2.80
CA ASP A 151 2.92 16.15 2.96
C ASP A 151 2.21 14.82 3.16
N THR A 152 0.88 14.86 3.26
CA THR A 152 0.06 13.68 3.46
C THR A 152 -1.25 13.75 2.69
N PHE A 153 -1.79 12.58 2.38
CA PHE A 153 -3.13 12.39 1.83
C PHE A 153 -3.80 11.19 2.52
N ALA A 154 -5.13 11.05 2.40
CA ALA A 154 -5.88 9.94 2.98
C ALA A 154 -6.21 8.90 1.89
N TYR A 155 -6.17 7.61 2.22
CA TYR A 155 -6.47 6.54 1.26
C TYR A 155 -7.15 5.36 1.99
N GLN A 156 -8.27 4.86 1.46
CA GLN A 156 -8.92 3.62 1.95
C GLN A 156 -8.22 2.39 1.41
N ASN A 157 -6.91 2.32 1.64
CA ASN A 157 -6.09 1.17 1.32
C ASN A 157 -5.15 0.97 2.51
N VAL A 158 -4.98 -0.26 2.95
CA VAL A 158 -4.03 -0.57 4.02
C VAL A 158 -2.67 -0.80 3.41
N GLU A 159 -1.64 -0.24 4.04
CA GLU A 159 -0.27 -0.49 3.65
C GLU A 159 0.29 -1.75 4.34
N SER A 160 1.19 -2.47 3.67
CA SER A 160 1.94 -3.60 4.25
C SER A 160 3.47 -3.45 4.16
N TRP A 161 3.98 -2.33 3.66
CA TRP A 161 5.42 -2.07 3.51
C TRP A 161 5.91 -0.92 4.38
N GLY A 162 5.30 -0.74 5.55
CA GLY A 162 5.64 0.31 6.50
C GLY A 162 4.42 0.91 7.15
N GLU A 163 3.64 0.10 7.86
CA GLU A 163 2.43 0.52 8.54
C GLU A 163 2.70 0.92 10.00
N CYS A 164 2.00 1.94 10.47
CA CYS A 164 2.08 2.45 11.82
C CYS A 164 0.69 2.55 12.44
N TRP A 165 0.54 1.96 13.63
CA TRP A 165 -0.70 1.98 14.39
C TRP A 165 -0.47 2.42 15.82
N THR A 166 -1.34 3.30 16.31
CA THR A 166 -1.49 3.53 17.74
C THR A 166 -2.41 2.47 18.36
N GLU A 167 -2.47 2.42 19.69
CA GLU A 167 -3.39 1.53 20.40
C GLU A 167 -4.85 1.77 20.03
N ARG A 168 -5.27 3.04 19.85
CA ARG A 168 -6.63 3.36 19.41
C ARG A 168 -6.91 2.77 18.03
N MET A 169 -6.05 3.11 17.06
CA MET A 169 -6.16 2.68 15.66
C MET A 169 -6.25 1.15 15.55
N TRP A 170 -5.34 0.44 16.23
CA TRP A 170 -5.31 -1.01 16.19
C TRP A 170 -6.52 -1.65 16.88
N ASN A 171 -6.92 -1.14 18.05
CA ASN A 171 -8.08 -1.67 18.77
C ASN A 171 -9.37 -1.53 17.97
N GLN A 172 -9.57 -0.44 17.23
CA GLN A 172 -10.74 -0.29 16.35
C GLN A 172 -10.83 -1.41 15.31
N PHE A 173 -9.72 -1.69 14.63
CA PHE A 173 -9.66 -2.81 13.70
C PHE A 173 -9.87 -4.14 14.41
N ARG A 174 -9.25 -4.36 15.57
CA ARG A 174 -9.37 -5.63 16.32
C ARG A 174 -10.76 -5.89 16.86
N GLU A 175 -11.50 -4.86 17.25
CA GLU A 175 -12.90 -4.98 17.63
C GLU A 175 -13.75 -5.39 16.43
N TRP A 176 -13.62 -4.72 15.28
CA TRP A 176 -14.30 -5.13 14.03
C TRP A 176 -13.90 -6.54 13.58
N TYR A 177 -12.62 -6.90 13.75
CA TYR A 177 -12.08 -8.18 13.28
C TYR A 177 -12.65 -9.39 14.05
N LYS A 178 -13.23 -9.22 15.25
CA LYS A 178 -13.80 -10.34 16.04
C LYS A 178 -14.89 -11.10 15.30
N ASP A 179 -15.64 -10.40 14.46
CA ASP A 179 -16.81 -10.96 13.74
C ASP A 179 -16.44 -11.51 12.35
N THR A 180 -15.14 -11.60 12.02
CA THR A 180 -14.66 -12.01 10.68
C THR A 180 -15.03 -13.42 10.21
N PRO A 181 -15.17 -14.46 11.06
CA PRO A 181 -15.54 -15.80 10.59
C PRO A 181 -16.89 -15.87 9.87
N GLU A 182 -17.80 -14.93 10.16
CA GLU A 182 -19.15 -14.86 9.59
C GLU A 182 -19.32 -13.71 8.58
N HIS A 183 -18.23 -12.98 8.30
CA HIS A 183 -18.31 -11.75 7.52
C HIS A 183 -18.49 -12.00 6.02
N ASP A 184 -19.59 -11.48 5.46
CA ASP A 184 -19.92 -11.56 4.05
C ASP A 184 -19.32 -10.39 3.25
N PHE A 185 -18.18 -10.65 2.60
CA PHE A 185 -17.50 -9.68 1.74
C PHE A 185 -18.21 -9.40 0.41
N SER A 186 -19.29 -10.11 0.06
CA SER A 186 -19.94 -9.94 -1.25
C SER A 186 -20.53 -8.54 -1.42
N ASN A 187 -21.04 -7.95 -0.33
CA ASN A 187 -21.69 -6.65 -0.30
C ASN A 187 -20.75 -5.47 -0.03
N VAL A 188 -19.47 -5.72 0.28
CA VAL A 188 -18.49 -4.66 0.50
C VAL A 188 -18.13 -4.01 -0.83
N ASP A 189 -18.20 -2.68 -0.92
CA ASP A 189 -17.86 -1.93 -2.13
C ASP A 189 -16.34 -1.84 -2.32
N MET A 190 -15.76 -2.94 -2.81
CA MET A 190 -14.34 -3.06 -3.08
C MET A 190 -14.06 -3.88 -4.35
N PRO A 191 -12.85 -3.83 -4.93
CA PRO A 191 -12.52 -4.61 -6.12
C PRO A 191 -12.77 -6.12 -5.94
N GLU A 192 -13.42 -6.73 -6.94
CA GLU A 192 -13.80 -8.17 -6.91
C GLU A 192 -12.61 -9.12 -6.73
N HIS A 193 -11.43 -8.73 -7.19
CA HIS A 193 -10.23 -9.55 -7.03
C HIS A 193 -9.73 -9.57 -5.58
N ILE A 194 -9.91 -8.48 -4.82
CA ILE A 194 -9.54 -8.38 -3.39
C ILE A 194 -10.50 -9.23 -2.56
N LYS A 195 -11.80 -9.22 -2.88
CA LYS A 195 -12.80 -10.09 -2.23
C LYS A 195 -12.44 -11.57 -2.28
N LYS A 196 -11.71 -12.01 -3.32
CA LYS A 196 -11.28 -13.42 -3.50
C LYS A 196 -10.04 -13.80 -2.69
N TRP A 197 -9.35 -12.85 -2.05
CA TRP A 197 -8.19 -13.17 -1.22
C TRP A 197 -8.61 -13.95 0.03
N LYS A 198 -7.93 -15.07 0.29
CA LYS A 198 -8.24 -15.96 1.42
C LYS A 198 -7.32 -15.77 2.62
N LYS A 199 -6.06 -15.43 2.38
CA LYS A 199 -4.98 -15.38 3.39
C LYS A 199 -4.50 -13.97 3.72
N ALA A 200 -4.73 -13.02 2.83
CA ALA A 200 -4.24 -11.66 2.98
C ALA A 200 -4.99 -10.96 4.12
N TRP A 201 -4.27 -10.58 5.16
CA TRP A 201 -4.81 -9.80 6.28
C TRP A 201 -5.31 -8.43 5.80
N SER A 202 -4.68 -7.89 4.77
CA SER A 202 -5.02 -6.60 4.18
C SER A 202 -6.44 -6.52 3.63
N LYS A 203 -6.99 -7.63 3.09
CA LYS A 203 -8.40 -7.70 2.68
C LYS A 203 -9.34 -7.31 3.82
N PHE A 204 -9.12 -7.87 5.00
CA PHE A 204 -9.95 -7.64 6.18
C PHE A 204 -9.84 -6.19 6.63
N TYR A 205 -8.63 -5.65 6.60
CA TYR A 205 -8.40 -4.26 7.00
C TYR A 205 -9.04 -3.26 6.03
N MET A 206 -8.96 -3.50 4.72
CA MET A 206 -9.62 -2.67 3.70
C MET A 206 -11.15 -2.71 3.86
N ALA A 207 -11.73 -3.89 4.14
CA ALA A 207 -13.16 -3.99 4.43
C ALA A 207 -13.55 -3.17 5.67
N PHE A 208 -12.79 -3.27 6.76
CA PHE A 208 -12.96 -2.42 7.95
C PHE A 208 -12.92 -0.92 7.62
N GLN A 209 -11.97 -0.49 6.78
CA GLN A 209 -11.86 0.91 6.36
C GLN A 209 -13.11 1.38 5.60
N ILE A 210 -13.59 0.57 4.65
CA ILE A 210 -14.76 0.88 3.83
C ILE A 210 -16.02 0.95 4.68
N GLU A 211 -16.29 -0.08 5.48
CA GLU A 211 -17.52 -0.18 6.27
C GLU A 211 -17.61 0.85 7.40
N THR A 212 -16.47 1.37 7.84
CA THR A 212 -16.42 2.34 8.92
C THR A 212 -16.03 3.76 8.49
N GLY A 213 -15.87 4.00 7.18
CA GLY A 213 -15.49 5.31 6.63
C GLY A 213 -14.12 5.80 7.11
N ARG A 214 -13.19 4.88 7.34
CA ARG A 214 -11.83 5.17 7.84
C ARG A 214 -10.77 5.07 6.76
N TYR A 215 -9.66 5.76 6.99
CA TYR A 215 -8.58 5.92 6.02
C TYR A 215 -7.22 5.71 6.70
N PHE A 216 -6.26 5.26 5.91
CA PHE A 216 -4.85 5.45 6.23
C PHE A 216 -4.40 6.83 5.80
N VAL A 217 -3.49 7.43 6.57
CA VAL A 217 -2.75 8.63 6.16
C VAL A 217 -1.46 8.20 5.49
N TYR A 218 -1.31 8.56 4.21
CA TYR A 218 -0.15 8.25 3.37
C TYR A 218 0.76 9.47 3.20
N PRO A 219 2.08 9.26 3.01
CA PRO A 219 3.01 10.34 2.75
C PRO A 219 2.97 10.77 1.28
N SER A 220 3.30 12.03 1.00
CA SER A 220 3.49 12.53 -0.37
C SER A 220 4.72 11.89 -1.05
N VAL A 221 5.72 11.47 -0.28
CA VAL A 221 6.94 10.76 -0.71
C VAL A 221 7.22 9.61 0.24
N SER A 222 7.55 8.42 -0.26
CA SER A 222 7.79 7.25 0.58
C SER A 222 8.95 7.44 1.56
N HIS A 223 8.75 6.99 2.80
CA HIS A 223 9.73 6.86 3.86
C HIS A 223 10.26 5.43 4.02
N THR A 224 9.64 4.46 3.35
CA THR A 224 10.11 3.08 3.23
C THR A 224 10.08 2.62 1.78
N THR A 225 10.85 1.58 1.46
CA THR A 225 10.80 0.90 0.17
C THR A 225 10.86 -0.61 0.37
N CYS A 226 10.21 -1.37 -0.51
CA CYS A 226 10.19 -2.83 -0.46
C CYS A 226 11.17 -3.40 -1.49
N PHE A 227 11.99 -4.36 -1.09
CA PHE A 227 12.85 -5.11 -2.02
C PHE A 227 12.07 -6.20 -2.78
N SER A 228 10.81 -6.45 -2.40
CA SER A 228 9.90 -7.45 -2.97
C SER A 228 10.62 -8.75 -3.29
N GLU A 229 11.40 -9.25 -2.32
CA GLU A 229 12.17 -10.48 -2.47
C GLU A 229 11.20 -11.66 -2.51
N ALA A 230 11.60 -12.74 -3.21
CA ALA A 230 10.75 -13.92 -3.33
C ALA A 230 10.31 -14.42 -1.94
N GLY A 231 9.01 -14.59 -1.78
CA GLY A 231 8.35 -14.99 -0.54
C GLY A 231 7.24 -16.01 -0.80
N GLU A 232 6.35 -16.26 0.17
CA GLU A 232 5.27 -17.24 0.04
C GLU A 232 4.26 -16.94 -1.10
N HIS A 233 4.24 -15.71 -1.61
CA HIS A 233 3.21 -15.22 -2.53
C HIS A 233 3.75 -14.61 -3.84
N GLY A 234 5.06 -14.64 -4.11
CA GLY A 234 5.59 -14.00 -5.33
C GLY A 234 7.04 -14.31 -5.69
N PHE A 235 7.41 -13.94 -6.91
CA PHE A 235 8.79 -13.91 -7.40
C PHE A 235 9.45 -12.56 -7.07
N ALA A 236 10.77 -12.53 -7.02
CA ALA A 236 11.51 -11.29 -6.83
C ALA A 236 11.11 -10.24 -7.88
N SER A 237 10.79 -9.03 -7.45
CA SER A 237 10.30 -7.94 -8.31
C SER A 237 10.86 -6.60 -7.86
N THR A 238 10.85 -5.59 -8.74
CA THR A 238 11.17 -4.20 -8.39
C THR A 238 9.92 -3.33 -8.28
N ILE A 239 8.72 -3.90 -8.46
CA ILE A 239 7.44 -3.17 -8.43
C ILE A 239 7.20 -2.51 -7.06
N GLY A 240 7.65 -3.14 -5.96
CA GLY A 240 7.55 -2.56 -4.61
C GLY A 240 8.58 -1.47 -4.32
N GLN A 241 9.56 -1.22 -5.20
CA GLN A 241 10.55 -0.17 -4.98
C GLN A 241 9.98 1.21 -5.27
N THR A 242 10.23 2.17 -4.39
CA THR A 242 9.75 3.55 -4.56
C THR A 242 10.86 4.57 -4.35
N VAL A 243 10.58 5.81 -4.74
CA VAL A 243 11.48 6.94 -4.45
C VAL A 243 11.50 7.17 -2.95
N LEU A 244 12.66 6.96 -2.35
CA LEU A 244 12.85 7.08 -0.91
C LEU A 244 13.23 8.51 -0.52
N PHE A 245 12.49 9.05 0.44
CA PHE A 245 12.80 10.34 1.05
C PHE A 245 14.18 10.30 1.70
N SER A 246 15.03 11.28 1.41
CA SER A 246 16.47 11.22 1.74
C SER A 246 17.01 12.47 2.43
N GLY A 247 16.14 13.38 2.87
CA GLY A 247 16.54 14.63 3.54
C GLY A 247 15.79 14.87 4.85
N GLU A 248 16.27 15.79 5.68
CA GLU A 248 15.48 16.29 6.81
C GLU A 248 14.42 17.28 6.29
N LYS A 249 13.23 17.28 6.88
CA LYS A 249 12.15 18.19 6.51
C LYS A 249 11.22 18.48 7.66
N LYS A 250 10.71 19.71 7.69
CA LYS A 250 9.52 20.08 8.47
C LYS A 250 8.28 19.76 7.64
N TYR A 251 7.41 18.91 8.18
CA TYR A 251 6.24 18.42 7.45
C TYR A 251 5.08 19.41 7.47
N GLU A 252 4.47 19.62 6.31
CA GLU A 252 3.22 20.35 6.15
C GLU A 252 2.02 19.40 6.37
N LEU A 253 1.79 19.02 7.62
CA LEU A 253 0.69 18.13 8.01
C LEU A 253 -0.60 18.93 8.30
N LYS A 254 -1.58 18.82 7.40
CA LYS A 254 -2.86 19.52 7.51
C LYS A 254 -3.91 18.71 8.28
N PRO A 255 -4.98 19.33 8.83
CA PRO A 255 -6.10 18.59 9.41
C PRO A 255 -6.73 17.61 8.41
N PHE A 256 -7.29 16.49 8.91
CA PHE A 256 -7.79 15.40 8.07
C PHE A 256 -8.83 15.85 7.05
N GLU A 257 -9.77 16.71 7.45
CA GLU A 257 -10.85 17.23 6.59
C GLU A 257 -10.35 18.03 5.39
N THR A 258 -9.09 18.44 5.39
CA THR A 258 -8.47 19.14 4.27
C THR A 258 -7.60 18.24 3.41
N LEU A 259 -7.36 16.98 3.79
CA LEU A 259 -6.53 16.07 3.03
C LEU A 259 -7.26 15.65 1.75
N THR A 260 -6.52 15.58 0.64
CA THR A 260 -7.00 14.86 -0.54
C THR A 260 -7.23 13.41 -0.11
N ASN A 261 -8.40 12.86 -0.41
CA ASN A 261 -8.76 11.51 0.01
C ASN A 261 -9.11 10.63 -1.20
N TYR A 262 -8.67 9.37 -1.12
CA TYR A 262 -8.87 8.36 -2.16
C TYR A 262 -9.65 7.18 -1.59
N ASP A 263 -10.64 6.69 -2.35
CA ASP A 263 -11.37 5.45 -2.05
C ASP A 263 -10.50 4.21 -2.34
N ILE A 264 -11.00 2.99 -2.07
CA ILE A 264 -10.28 1.74 -2.35
C ILE A 264 -9.95 1.50 -3.84
N TYR A 265 -10.62 2.20 -4.75
CA TYR A 265 -10.41 2.11 -6.20
C TYR A 265 -9.33 3.08 -6.69
N GLY A 266 -8.79 3.92 -5.80
CA GLY A 266 -7.84 4.98 -6.14
C GLY A 266 -8.51 6.21 -6.73
N THR A 267 -9.81 6.39 -6.51
CA THR A 267 -10.57 7.58 -6.93
C THR A 267 -10.34 8.71 -5.94
N ASN A 268 -9.85 9.85 -6.42
CA ASN A 268 -9.88 11.10 -5.66
C ASN A 268 -11.34 11.59 -5.52
N HIS A 269 -11.84 11.76 -4.30
CA HIS A 269 -13.23 12.19 -4.08
C HIS A 269 -13.53 13.60 -4.61
N ASP A 270 -12.52 14.47 -4.78
CA ASP A 270 -12.74 15.81 -5.35
C ASP A 270 -13.33 15.75 -6.79
N VAL A 271 -13.18 14.61 -7.47
CA VAL A 271 -13.78 14.36 -8.79
C VAL A 271 -15.29 14.56 -8.78
N TYR A 272 -15.99 14.15 -7.71
CA TYR A 272 -17.44 14.29 -7.56
C TYR A 272 -17.86 15.76 -7.56
N GLU A 273 -17.11 16.60 -6.83
CA GLU A 273 -17.33 18.05 -6.80
C GLU A 273 -17.06 18.68 -8.17
N TRP A 274 -15.95 18.34 -8.83
CA TRP A 274 -15.60 18.89 -10.14
C TRP A 274 -16.59 18.50 -11.23
N MET A 275 -17.13 17.29 -11.16
CA MET A 275 -18.16 16.79 -12.06
C MET A 275 -19.56 17.32 -11.72
N LYS A 276 -19.77 17.82 -10.50
CA LYS A 276 -21.07 18.22 -9.93
C LYS A 276 -22.06 17.05 -9.91
N MET A 277 -21.60 15.89 -9.45
CA MET A 277 -22.36 14.65 -9.39
C MET A 277 -22.08 13.94 -8.07
N THR A 278 -23.05 13.23 -7.51
CA THR A 278 -22.85 12.48 -6.26
C THR A 278 -22.20 11.11 -6.50
N GLU A 279 -21.77 10.45 -5.43
CA GLU A 279 -21.23 9.08 -5.48
C GLU A 279 -22.27 8.06 -5.96
N GLU A 280 -23.56 8.32 -5.76
CA GLU A 280 -24.66 7.49 -6.24
C GLU A 280 -24.93 7.67 -7.74
N GLU A 281 -24.58 8.84 -8.29
CA GLU A 281 -24.79 9.17 -9.70
C GLU A 281 -23.62 8.76 -10.58
N LEU A 282 -22.39 8.82 -10.05
CA LEU A 282 -21.14 8.67 -10.79
C LEU A 282 -20.26 7.54 -10.25
N CYS A 283 -19.95 6.56 -11.10
CA CYS A 283 -18.88 5.59 -10.87
C CYS A 283 -17.60 6.09 -11.53
N VAL A 284 -16.52 6.24 -10.78
CA VAL A 284 -15.19 6.53 -11.34
C VAL A 284 -14.42 5.21 -11.46
N ASP A 285 -13.96 4.89 -12.68
CA ASP A 285 -13.18 3.67 -12.95
C ASP A 285 -11.92 3.99 -13.76
N PHE A 286 -10.97 4.69 -13.14
CA PHE A 286 -9.68 5.04 -13.78
C PHE A 286 -8.78 3.82 -13.98
N ASN A 287 -8.83 2.86 -13.06
CA ASN A 287 -7.94 1.70 -13.02
C ASN A 287 -8.58 0.43 -13.60
N GLY A 288 -9.85 0.48 -13.98
CA GLY A 288 -10.55 -0.68 -14.51
C GLY A 288 -10.87 -1.73 -13.43
N THR A 289 -11.10 -1.33 -12.19
CA THR A 289 -11.35 -2.24 -11.04
C THR A 289 -12.67 -1.99 -10.33
N ASN A 290 -13.34 -0.83 -10.54
CA ASN A 290 -14.60 -0.49 -9.86
C ASN A 290 -15.79 -1.30 -10.41
N GLY A 291 -15.90 -1.43 -11.74
CA GLY A 291 -16.96 -2.26 -12.34
C GLY A 291 -18.39 -1.73 -12.15
N ASN A 292 -18.56 -0.53 -11.58
CA ASN A 292 -19.85 0.09 -11.30
C ASN A 292 -20.75 -0.74 -10.36
N ASN A 293 -20.18 -1.24 -9.26
CA ASN A 293 -20.88 -2.08 -8.28
C ASN A 293 -22.10 -1.38 -7.64
N LYS A 294 -22.08 -0.05 -7.58
CA LYS A 294 -23.16 0.81 -7.05
C LYS A 294 -24.29 1.09 -8.03
N TYR A 295 -24.22 0.60 -9.28
CA TYR A 295 -25.22 0.84 -10.33
C TYR A 295 -25.43 2.33 -10.65
N CYS A 296 -24.36 3.12 -10.60
CA CYS A 296 -24.37 4.53 -10.97
C CYS A 296 -24.84 4.69 -12.43
N ARG A 297 -25.63 5.75 -12.68
CA ARG A 297 -26.08 6.11 -14.04
C ARG A 297 -24.91 6.47 -14.95
N TYR A 298 -23.87 7.05 -14.38
CA TYR A 298 -22.72 7.51 -15.15
C TYR A 298 -21.45 6.76 -14.76
N ILE A 299 -20.61 6.49 -15.76
CA ILE A 299 -19.27 5.92 -15.55
C ILE A 299 -18.24 6.88 -16.15
N LEU A 300 -17.26 7.30 -15.36
CA LEU A 300 -16.12 8.09 -15.82
C LEU A 300 -14.88 7.21 -15.90
N SER A 301 -14.40 6.95 -17.12
CA SER A 301 -13.31 5.99 -17.33
C SER A 301 -12.50 6.26 -18.61
N PRO A 302 -11.18 6.01 -18.61
CA PRO A 302 -10.36 6.02 -19.82
C PRO A 302 -10.50 4.73 -20.66
N TYR A 303 -11.16 3.70 -20.12
CA TYR A 303 -11.49 2.49 -20.85
C TYR A 303 -12.70 2.74 -21.76
N LYS A 304 -12.78 2.00 -22.87
CA LYS A 304 -13.97 2.04 -23.71
C LYS A 304 -15.05 1.14 -23.16
N TYR A 305 -16.24 1.71 -22.97
CA TYR A 305 -17.45 0.98 -22.63
C TYR A 305 -18.44 1.01 -23.81
N PRO A 306 -19.31 -0.01 -23.96
CA PRO A 306 -20.34 -0.08 -24.99
C PRO A 306 -21.57 0.77 -24.60
N TYR A 307 -21.34 1.99 -24.14
CA TYR A 307 -22.36 2.93 -23.67
C TYR A 307 -22.25 4.25 -24.42
N LYS A 308 -23.29 5.08 -24.31
CA LYS A 308 -23.31 6.41 -24.92
C LYS A 308 -22.34 7.32 -24.19
N VAL A 309 -21.36 7.88 -24.91
CA VAL A 309 -20.50 8.94 -24.40
C VAL A 309 -21.29 10.25 -24.34
N VAL A 310 -21.36 10.87 -23.17
CA VAL A 310 -22.06 12.15 -22.94
C VAL A 310 -21.11 13.33 -22.72
N LYS A 311 -19.87 13.06 -22.29
CA LYS A 311 -18.79 14.05 -22.17
C LYS A 311 -17.44 13.39 -22.39
N GLU A 312 -16.50 14.13 -22.97
CA GLU A 312 -15.12 13.68 -23.19
C GLU A 312 -14.14 14.66 -22.56
N PHE A 313 -13.07 14.12 -21.99
CA PHE A 313 -11.93 14.85 -21.47
C PHE A 313 -10.65 14.35 -22.15
N ALA A 314 -9.68 15.24 -22.26
CA ALA A 314 -8.33 14.86 -22.62
C ALA A 314 -7.73 13.89 -21.59
N LEU A 315 -6.72 13.13 -22.01
CA LEU A 315 -5.85 12.36 -21.11
C LEU A 315 -4.44 12.94 -21.17
N ALA A 316 -4.32 14.23 -20.84
CA ALA A 316 -3.14 15.07 -21.07
C ALA A 316 -2.40 15.49 -19.79
N LEU A 317 -3.11 15.56 -18.65
CA LEU A 317 -2.55 15.89 -17.34
C LEU A 317 -2.40 14.67 -16.44
N ARG A 318 -1.50 14.79 -15.46
CA ARG A 318 -1.25 13.80 -14.40
C ARG A 318 -1.41 14.42 -13.01
N PRO A 319 -2.05 13.73 -12.06
CA PRO A 319 -2.79 12.46 -12.26
C PRO A 319 -4.06 12.64 -13.13
N ILE A 320 -4.75 11.55 -13.49
CA ILE A 320 -5.81 11.53 -14.52
C ILE A 320 -6.90 12.56 -14.20
N GLU A 321 -7.25 12.68 -12.93
CA GLU A 321 -8.29 13.54 -12.40
C GLU A 321 -8.04 15.03 -12.62
N LEU A 322 -6.81 15.48 -12.89
CA LEU A 322 -6.56 16.88 -13.23
C LEU A 322 -7.16 17.28 -14.58
N ASN A 323 -7.37 16.33 -15.50
CA ASN A 323 -8.07 16.61 -16.76
C ASN A 323 -9.53 17.01 -16.52
N ILE A 324 -10.13 16.51 -15.44
CA ILE A 324 -11.49 16.85 -15.00
C ILE A 324 -11.48 18.20 -14.30
N LYS A 325 -10.57 18.39 -13.33
CA LYS A 325 -10.43 19.63 -12.55
C LYS A 325 -10.33 20.88 -13.44
N TYR A 326 -9.54 20.78 -14.51
CA TYR A 326 -9.31 21.88 -15.45
C TYR A 326 -10.22 21.83 -16.69
N ASP A 327 -11.22 20.94 -16.69
CA ASP A 327 -12.20 20.75 -17.77
C ASP A 327 -11.55 20.71 -19.18
N LEU A 328 -10.47 19.92 -19.31
CA LEU A 328 -9.70 19.89 -20.54
C LEU A 328 -10.43 19.13 -21.64
N PRO A 329 -10.82 19.79 -22.76
CA PRO A 329 -11.49 19.10 -23.85
C PRO A 329 -10.51 18.19 -24.59
N GLY A 330 -10.95 16.99 -24.94
CA GLY A 330 -10.15 16.05 -25.73
C GLY A 330 -10.69 14.62 -25.66
N LYS A 331 -9.91 13.68 -26.20
CA LYS A 331 -10.23 12.25 -26.19
C LYS A 331 -9.27 11.50 -25.27
N GLY A 332 -9.80 10.54 -24.52
CA GLY A 332 -8.99 9.62 -23.72
C GLY A 332 -9.58 9.35 -22.34
N LEU A 333 -10.45 10.22 -21.84
CA LEU A 333 -11.27 10.00 -20.66
C LEU A 333 -12.72 10.33 -21.00
N TYR A 334 -13.65 9.45 -20.64
CA TYR A 334 -15.02 9.51 -21.15
C TYR A 334 -16.02 9.37 -20.01
N LEU A 335 -17.05 10.23 -20.03
CA LEU A 335 -18.25 10.06 -19.22
C LEU A 335 -19.28 9.31 -20.06
N TYR A 336 -19.65 8.12 -19.61
CA TYR A 336 -20.64 7.25 -20.24
C TYR A 336 -21.97 7.32 -19.49
N ASP A 337 -23.09 7.27 -20.21
CA ASP A 337 -24.45 7.10 -19.66
C ASP A 337 -24.91 5.64 -19.81
N THR A 338 -25.23 5.01 -18.68
CA THR A 338 -25.55 3.58 -18.58
C THR A 338 -27.05 3.28 -18.71
N GLU A 339 -27.92 4.30 -18.82
CA GLU A 339 -29.39 4.16 -18.77
C GLU A 339 -29.97 3.14 -19.79
N ASN A 340 -29.28 2.91 -20.91
CA ASN A 340 -29.71 1.98 -21.96
C ASN A 340 -28.80 0.74 -22.12
N GLY A 341 -27.88 0.52 -21.17
CA GLY A 341 -26.86 -0.52 -21.23
C GLY A 341 -27.23 -1.76 -20.41
N ASN A 342 -27.52 -2.88 -21.07
CA ASN A 342 -28.07 -4.09 -20.42
C ASN A 342 -27.09 -4.96 -19.60
N ASN A 343 -25.80 -4.64 -19.50
CA ASN A 343 -24.81 -5.60 -18.95
C ASN A 343 -24.02 -5.06 -17.76
N LYS A 344 -24.05 -5.83 -16.65
CA LYS A 344 -23.19 -5.68 -15.44
C LYS A 344 -21.68 -5.83 -15.74
N THR A 345 -21.35 -6.38 -16.90
CA THR A 345 -19.99 -6.65 -17.37
C THR A 345 -19.90 -6.21 -18.82
N ALA A 346 -19.90 -4.90 -19.06
CA ALA A 346 -19.44 -4.38 -20.32
C ALA A 346 -17.99 -4.81 -20.53
N ASP A 347 -17.70 -5.51 -21.65
CA ASP A 347 -16.33 -5.77 -22.07
C ASP A 347 -15.64 -4.42 -22.28
N LYS A 348 -14.74 -4.08 -21.36
CA LYS A 348 -14.00 -2.83 -21.41
C LYS A 348 -12.70 -3.01 -22.18
N GLU A 349 -12.46 -2.12 -23.14
CA GLU A 349 -11.26 -2.19 -23.98
C GLU A 349 -10.18 -1.25 -23.44
N TYR A 350 -8.96 -1.77 -23.29
CA TYR A 350 -7.78 -0.98 -22.97
C TYR A 350 -7.30 -0.23 -24.22
N THR A 351 -7.30 1.09 -24.19
CA THR A 351 -7.03 1.90 -25.38
C THR A 351 -5.55 2.20 -25.58
N THR A 352 -5.15 2.48 -26.82
CA THR A 352 -3.79 2.96 -27.12
C THR A 352 -3.47 4.29 -26.44
N ASN A 353 -4.45 5.18 -26.27
CA ASN A 353 -4.26 6.44 -25.54
C ASN A 353 -3.93 6.20 -24.07
N LEU A 354 -4.64 5.26 -23.42
CA LEU A 354 -4.35 4.84 -22.05
C LEU A 354 -2.98 4.16 -21.94
N ALA A 355 -2.61 3.35 -22.96
CA ALA A 355 -1.26 2.79 -23.05
C ALA A 355 -0.18 3.88 -23.08
N TYR A 356 -0.31 4.87 -23.96
CA TYR A 356 0.62 6.00 -24.03
C TYR A 356 0.64 6.83 -22.76
N TYR A 357 -0.51 6.98 -22.10
CA TYR A 357 -0.57 7.59 -20.78
C TYR A 357 0.32 6.80 -19.82
N HIS A 358 0.04 5.55 -19.47
CA HIS A 358 0.85 4.86 -18.45
C HIS A 358 2.33 4.71 -18.83
N ILE A 359 2.63 4.48 -20.10
CA ILE A 359 4.00 4.27 -20.58
C ILE A 359 4.79 5.59 -20.69
N ARG A 360 4.11 6.76 -20.65
CA ARG A 360 4.64 8.12 -20.86
C ARG A 360 5.29 8.31 -22.23
N GLN A 361 6.47 7.75 -22.42
CA GLN A 361 7.19 7.71 -23.68
C GLN A 361 8.14 6.52 -23.65
N LEU A 362 7.98 5.61 -24.61
CA LEU A 362 8.87 4.48 -24.79
C LEU A 362 9.39 4.49 -26.21
N ASN A 363 10.70 4.45 -26.36
CA ASN A 363 11.28 4.25 -27.68
C ASN A 363 10.92 2.84 -28.14
N ILE A 364 10.04 2.74 -29.15
CA ILE A 364 9.54 1.46 -29.67
C ILE A 364 10.70 0.55 -30.12
N CYS A 365 11.76 1.11 -30.70
CA CYS A 365 12.95 0.34 -31.06
C CYS A 365 13.66 -0.23 -29.82
N SER A 366 13.70 0.51 -28.71
CA SER A 366 14.22 0.00 -27.43
C SER A 366 13.34 -1.10 -26.86
N LEU A 367 12.01 -1.02 -27.00
CA LEU A 367 11.10 -2.10 -26.59
C LEU A 367 11.36 -3.37 -27.39
N TYR A 368 11.48 -3.27 -28.71
CA TYR A 368 11.81 -4.44 -29.54
C TYR A 368 13.14 -5.08 -29.13
N LYS A 369 14.17 -4.26 -28.87
CA LYS A 369 15.47 -4.73 -28.37
C LYS A 369 15.34 -5.41 -27.01
N TYR A 370 14.55 -4.84 -26.09
CA TYR A 370 14.28 -5.42 -24.79
C TYR A 370 13.58 -6.78 -24.91
N VAL A 371 12.49 -6.86 -25.67
CA VAL A 371 11.74 -8.11 -25.89
C VAL A 371 12.65 -9.18 -26.51
N TYR A 372 13.47 -8.82 -27.50
CA TYR A 372 14.43 -9.74 -28.09
C TYR A 372 15.46 -10.24 -27.08
N SER A 373 16.08 -9.35 -26.29
CA SER A 373 17.08 -9.73 -25.29
C SER A 373 16.47 -10.59 -24.18
N TYR A 374 15.30 -10.19 -23.66
CA TYR A 374 14.58 -10.90 -22.61
C TYR A 374 14.19 -12.32 -23.04
N THR A 375 13.63 -12.47 -24.25
CA THR A 375 13.25 -13.79 -24.78
C THR A 375 14.48 -14.67 -25.01
N ARG A 376 15.56 -14.11 -25.57
CA ARG A 376 16.83 -14.82 -25.77
C ARG A 376 17.41 -15.34 -24.44
N GLU A 377 17.47 -14.49 -23.41
CA GLU A 377 18.00 -14.88 -22.09
C GLU A 377 17.17 -15.98 -21.42
N ASN A 378 15.84 -15.88 -21.46
CA ASN A 378 14.97 -16.90 -20.88
C ASN A 378 15.08 -18.24 -21.62
N LEU A 379 15.22 -18.22 -22.94
CA LEU A 379 15.49 -19.43 -23.72
C LEU A 379 16.83 -20.07 -23.32
N LEU A 380 17.90 -19.28 -23.20
CA LEU A 380 19.21 -19.76 -22.75
C LEU A 380 19.15 -20.36 -21.33
N ARG A 381 18.46 -19.71 -20.39
CA ARG A 381 18.26 -20.23 -19.03
C ARG A 381 17.51 -21.57 -19.05
N LYS A 382 16.46 -21.69 -19.87
CA LYS A 382 15.69 -22.94 -20.01
C LYS A 382 16.52 -24.06 -20.66
N MET A 383 17.33 -23.76 -21.67
CA MET A 383 18.26 -24.72 -22.27
C MET A 383 19.30 -25.21 -21.25
N ASN A 384 19.90 -24.30 -20.50
CA ASN A 384 20.90 -24.64 -19.48
C ASN A 384 20.30 -25.46 -18.32
N SER A 385 19.05 -25.22 -17.93
CA SER A 385 18.39 -26.04 -16.91
C SER A 385 18.08 -27.46 -17.39
N ILE A 386 17.72 -27.62 -18.67
CA ILE A 386 17.52 -28.94 -19.31
C ILE A 386 18.86 -29.70 -19.41
N LEU A 387 19.93 -29.02 -19.80
CA LEU A 387 21.27 -29.62 -19.89
C LEU A 387 21.81 -30.06 -18.53
N ARG A 388 21.55 -29.30 -17.46
CA ARG A 388 21.91 -29.66 -16.08
C ARG A 388 21.09 -30.83 -15.50
N ARG A 389 19.90 -31.11 -16.02
CA ARG A 389 19.08 -32.28 -15.62
C ARG A 389 19.47 -33.59 -16.34
N LYS A 390 20.31 -33.50 -17.38
CA LYS A 390 20.79 -34.65 -18.17
C LYS A 390 22.22 -35.09 -17.80
N LYS A 391 22.88 -34.38 -16.90
CA LYS A 391 24.08 -34.81 -16.17
C LYS A 391 23.66 -35.21 -14.76
#